data_AF-A0A7Y4XXT4-F1
#
_entry.id   AF-A0A7Y4XXT4-F1
#
_cell.length_a   1.000
_cell.length_b   1.000
_cell.length_c   1.000
_cell.angle_alpha   90.00
_cell.angle_beta   90.00
_cell.angle_gamma   90.00
#
_symmetry.space_group_name_H-M   'P 1'
#
loop_
_entity.id
_entity.type
_entity.pdbx_description
1 polymer ?
#
loop_
_entity_poly.entity_id
_entity_poly.type
_entity_poly.pdbx_seq_one_letter_code
_entity_poly.pdbx_strand_id
1 'polypeptide(L)'
;MAKAVSPIRLQENIMQAAILAGKRNHRSATEQIEYWAEMGRKVTMFLNPDDLLSVASGLAHIKLVPVLAESVSAESVFQSLENDRARGNLSHSITKSTLKYQASLSHPGFLEQIGSNGDCVVGKFEQGEFVTLFEGAS
;
A
#
# COMPACT_ATOMS: atom_id res chain seq x y z
N MET A 1 26.85 5.68 -18.62
CA MET A 1 26.19 4.96 -19.73
C MET A 1 26.99 5.25 -21.00
N ALA A 2 27.32 4.23 -21.79
CA ALA A 2 28.09 4.42 -23.02
C ALA A 2 27.28 5.28 -24.01
N LYS A 3 27.84 6.41 -24.44
CA LYS A 3 27.24 7.32 -25.40
C LYS A 3 27.30 6.69 -26.79
N ALA A 4 26.25 6.85 -27.60
CA ALA A 4 26.27 6.34 -28.97
C ALA A 4 27.50 6.89 -29.73
N VAL A 5 28.26 5.99 -30.35
CA VAL A 5 29.59 6.30 -30.93
C VAL A 5 29.48 6.91 -32.34
N SER A 6 28.29 6.89 -32.95
CA SER A 6 28.06 7.37 -34.32
C SER A 6 27.48 8.79 -34.35
N PRO A 7 28.02 9.71 -35.18
CA PRO A 7 27.49 11.06 -35.30
C PRO A 7 26.08 11.09 -35.90
N ILE A 8 25.16 11.81 -35.25
CA ILE A 8 23.81 12.08 -35.78
C ILE A 8 23.77 13.53 -36.28
N ARG A 9 23.31 13.74 -37.52
CA ARG A 9 23.05 15.09 -38.05
C ARG A 9 21.69 15.58 -37.55
N LEU A 10 21.68 16.75 -36.95
CA LEU A 10 20.46 17.44 -36.51
C LEU A 10 20.23 18.67 -37.40
N GLN A 11 18.97 19.08 -37.50
CA GLN A 11 18.62 20.32 -38.17
C GLN A 11 19.19 21.52 -37.40
N GLU A 12 19.60 22.56 -38.13
CA GLU A 12 20.22 23.77 -37.56
C GLU A 12 19.31 24.45 -36.53
N ASN A 13 18.00 24.54 -36.81
CA ASN A 13 17.03 25.12 -35.88
C ASN A 13 16.95 24.38 -34.55
N ILE A 14 17.02 23.04 -34.55
CA ILE A 14 17.02 22.21 -33.34
C ILE A 14 18.31 22.48 -32.54
N MET A 15 19.45 22.56 -33.23
CA MET A 15 20.73 22.83 -32.58
C MET A 15 20.77 24.23 -31.93
N GLN A 16 20.32 25.26 -32.65
CA GLN A 16 20.27 26.63 -32.12
C GLN A 16 19.30 26.74 -30.94
N ALA A 17 18.11 26.13 -31.04
CA ALA A 17 17.16 26.09 -29.93
C ALA A 17 17.78 25.41 -28.70
N ALA A 18 18.50 24.30 -28.89
CA ALA A 18 19.15 23.57 -27.80
C ALA A 18 20.27 24.38 -27.14
N ILE A 19 21.08 25.12 -27.90
CA ILE A 19 22.11 26.02 -27.35
C ILE A 19 21.46 27.11 -26.49
N LEU A 20 20.40 27.75 -26.99
CA LEU A 20 19.72 28.83 -26.28
C LEU A 20 19.04 28.35 -24.99
N ALA A 21 18.31 27.24 -25.05
CA ALA A 21 17.65 26.65 -23.89
C ALA A 21 18.67 26.08 -22.89
N GLY A 22 19.72 25.43 -23.39
CA GLY A 22 20.79 24.84 -22.58
C GLY A 22 21.55 25.89 -21.78
N LYS A 23 21.91 27.03 -22.39
CA LYS A 23 22.56 28.15 -21.70
C LYS A 23 21.76 28.62 -20.47
N ARG A 24 20.42 28.69 -20.58
CA ARG A 24 19.54 29.10 -19.47
C ARG A 24 19.45 28.05 -18.35
N ASN A 25 19.63 26.78 -18.69
CA ASN A 25 19.46 25.65 -17.77
C ASN A 25 20.81 25.03 -17.36
N HIS A 26 21.93 25.70 -17.62
CA HIS A 26 23.29 25.22 -17.37
C HIS A 26 23.57 23.83 -17.98
N ARG A 27 23.10 23.62 -19.21
CA ARG A 27 23.28 22.38 -19.99
C ARG A 27 23.98 22.67 -21.32
N SER A 28 24.80 21.73 -21.78
CA SER A 28 25.27 21.70 -23.16
C SER A 28 24.12 21.48 -24.14
N ALA A 29 24.32 21.80 -25.43
CA ALA A 29 23.32 21.56 -26.46
C ALA A 29 22.90 20.08 -26.52
N THR A 30 23.87 19.17 -26.41
CA THR A 30 23.61 17.72 -26.39
C THR A 30 22.78 17.31 -25.18
N GLU A 31 23.14 17.75 -23.98
CA GLU A 31 22.36 17.45 -22.76
C GLU A 31 20.96 18.05 -22.83
N GLN A 32 20.80 19.21 -23.45
CA GLN A 32 19.49 19.83 -23.64
C GLN A 32 18.61 19.02 -24.61
N ILE A 33 19.19 18.48 -25.69
CA ILE A 33 18.49 17.59 -26.62
C ILE A 33 18.10 16.28 -25.93
N GLU A 34 19.02 15.68 -25.16
CA GLU A 34 18.73 14.47 -24.37
C GLU A 34 17.59 14.72 -23.37
N TYR A 35 17.58 15.87 -22.72
CA TYR A 35 16.50 16.28 -21.82
C TYR A 35 15.15 16.41 -22.53
N TRP A 36 15.10 17.05 -23.71
CA TRP A 36 13.87 17.12 -24.49
C TRP A 36 13.38 15.76 -24.96
N ALA A 37 14.29 14.88 -25.40
CA ALA A 37 13.95 13.52 -25.79
C ALA A 37 13.38 12.72 -24.61
N GLU A 38 13.96 12.86 -23.42
CA GLU A 38 13.48 12.23 -22.19
C GLU A 38 12.07 12.72 -21.81
N MET A 39 11.83 14.03 -21.88
CA MET A 39 10.51 14.60 -21.65
C MET A 39 9.49 14.11 -22.69
N GLY A 40 9.88 14.09 -23.97
CA GLY A 40 9.06 13.57 -25.06
C GLY A 40 8.60 12.14 -24.80
N ARG A 41 9.53 11.24 -24.46
CA ARG A 41 9.21 9.82 -24.15
C ARG A 41 8.20 9.66 -23.01
N LYS A 42 8.26 10.52 -21.99
CA LYS A 42 7.32 10.48 -20.86
C LYS A 42 5.93 10.98 -21.23
N VAL A 43 5.85 11.97 -22.11
CA VAL A 43 4.59 12.64 -22.47
C VAL A 43 3.85 11.90 -23.59
N THR A 44 4.54 11.16 -24.47
CA THR A 44 3.88 10.43 -25.59
C THR A 44 2.92 9.33 -25.13
N MET A 45 2.95 8.93 -23.85
CA MET A 45 1.93 8.04 -23.28
C MET A 45 0.59 8.74 -23.02
N PHE A 46 0.57 10.07 -22.98
CA PHE A 46 -0.59 10.88 -22.61
C PHE A 46 -1.07 11.82 -23.71
N LEU A 47 -0.15 12.30 -24.56
CA LEU A 47 -0.45 13.24 -25.64
C LEU A 47 -0.01 12.66 -26.98
N ASN A 48 -0.86 12.82 -28.00
CA ASN A 48 -0.56 12.53 -29.39
C ASN A 48 -0.11 13.81 -30.14
N PRO A 49 0.36 13.71 -31.40
CA PRO A 49 0.80 14.87 -32.17
C PRO A 49 -0.27 15.95 -32.38
N ASP A 50 -1.54 15.58 -32.55
CA ASP A 50 -2.63 16.53 -32.76
C ASP A 50 -2.97 17.29 -31.48
N ASP A 51 -2.85 16.64 -30.31
CA ASP A 51 -2.97 17.29 -29.01
C ASP A 51 -1.87 18.34 -28.83
N LEU A 52 -0.62 17.99 -29.17
CA LEU A 52 0.51 18.91 -29.11
C LEU A 52 0.34 20.12 -30.05
N LEU A 53 -0.18 19.89 -31.26
CA LEU A 53 -0.48 20.96 -32.20
C LEU A 53 -1.60 21.89 -31.68
N SER A 54 -2.63 21.32 -31.07
CA SER A 54 -3.73 22.08 -30.46
C SER A 54 -3.23 22.95 -29.31
N VAL A 55 -2.32 22.41 -28.48
CA VAL A 55 -1.67 23.18 -27.41
C VAL A 55 -0.77 24.28 -27.99
N ALA A 56 0.07 23.96 -28.98
CA ALA A 56 0.99 24.92 -29.59
C ALA A 56 0.27 26.08 -30.33
N SER A 57 -0.92 25.82 -30.88
CA SER A 57 -1.77 26.82 -31.53
C SER A 57 -2.68 27.59 -30.57
N GLY A 58 -2.66 27.26 -29.27
CA GLY A 58 -3.50 27.91 -28.25
C GLY A 58 -4.96 27.47 -28.27
N LEU A 59 -5.30 26.40 -28.99
CA LEU A 59 -6.64 25.81 -29.04
C LEU A 59 -6.94 24.88 -27.86
N ALA A 60 -5.89 24.43 -27.15
CA ALA A 60 -5.99 23.57 -25.98
C ALA A 60 -4.98 23.96 -24.89
N HIS A 61 -5.22 23.50 -23.66
CA HIS A 61 -4.30 23.64 -22.54
C HIS A 61 -4.14 22.31 -21.79
N ILE A 62 -2.96 22.07 -21.22
CA ILE A 62 -2.66 20.87 -20.45
C ILE A 62 -3.00 21.13 -18.98
N LYS A 63 -3.85 20.27 -18.40
CA LYS A 63 -4.18 20.31 -16.97
C LYS A 63 -3.59 19.09 -16.26
N LEU A 64 -2.75 19.32 -15.25
CA LEU A 64 -2.25 18.26 -14.38
C LEU A 64 -3.23 18.03 -13.23
N VAL A 65 -3.63 16.78 -13.03
CA VAL A 65 -4.49 16.37 -11.92
C VAL A 65 -3.71 15.34 -11.09
N PRO A 66 -3.48 15.60 -9.79
CA PRO A 66 -2.82 14.64 -8.92
C PRO A 66 -3.65 13.35 -8.81
N VAL A 67 -2.99 12.20 -8.95
CA VAL A 67 -3.58 10.91 -8.58
C VAL A 67 -3.32 10.74 -7.08
N LEU A 68 -4.32 11.08 -6.27
CA LEU A 68 -4.28 10.80 -4.84
C LEU A 68 -4.66 9.33 -4.64
N ALA A 69 -3.85 8.59 -3.89
CA ALA A 69 -4.26 7.27 -3.42
C ALA A 69 -5.51 7.44 -2.54
N GLU A 70 -6.48 6.54 -2.69
CA GLU A 70 -7.60 6.49 -1.74
C GLU A 70 -7.02 6.28 -0.34
N SER A 71 -7.33 7.19 0.59
CA SER A 71 -6.93 7.03 1.98
C SER A 71 -7.63 5.80 2.52
N VAL A 72 -6.86 4.81 2.99
CA VAL A 72 -7.44 3.70 3.75
C VAL A 72 -8.13 4.29 4.96
N SER A 73 -9.46 4.26 4.96
CA SER A 73 -10.27 4.72 6.08
C SER A 73 -10.05 3.79 7.25
N ALA A 74 -9.48 4.31 8.35
CA ALA A 74 -9.36 3.56 9.59
C ALA A 74 -10.73 3.00 10.03
N GLU A 75 -11.78 3.81 9.88
CA GLU A 75 -13.15 3.41 10.15
C GLU A 75 -13.56 2.18 9.34
N SER A 76 -13.25 2.15 8.04
CA SER A 76 -13.55 0.99 7.18
C SER A 76 -12.81 -0.27 7.64
N VAL A 77 -11.56 -0.13 8.09
CA VAL A 77 -10.76 -1.26 8.60
C VAL A 77 -11.37 -1.78 9.91
N PHE A 78 -11.71 -0.89 10.84
CA PHE A 78 -12.32 -1.28 12.12
C PHE A 78 -13.73 -1.83 11.95
N GLN A 79 -14.53 -1.28 11.02
CA GLN A 79 -15.86 -1.78 10.70
C GLN A 79 -15.83 -3.21 10.16
N SER A 80 -14.85 -3.55 9.32
CA SER A 80 -14.67 -4.92 8.84
C SER A 80 -14.38 -5.88 9.99
N LEU A 81 -13.52 -5.47 10.93
CA LEU A 81 -13.16 -6.27 12.10
C LEU A 81 -14.35 -6.43 13.07
N GLU A 82 -15.15 -5.38 13.25
CA GLU A 82 -16.38 -5.45 14.05
C GLU A 82 -17.43 -6.36 13.42
N ASN A 83 -17.58 -6.31 12.09
CA ASN A 83 -18.48 -7.21 11.37
C ASN A 83 -18.07 -8.69 11.53
N ASP A 84 -16.78 -8.99 11.49
CA ASP A 84 -16.27 -10.34 11.73
C ASP A 84 -16.45 -10.79 13.19
N ARG A 85 -16.36 -9.85 14.15
CA ARG A 85 -16.70 -10.12 15.55
C ARG A 85 -18.18 -10.43 15.72
N ALA A 86 -19.06 -9.60 15.17
CA ALA A 86 -20.51 -9.76 15.25
C ALA A 86 -20.99 -11.06 14.57
N ARG A 87 -20.32 -11.50 13.51
CA ARG A 87 -20.60 -12.77 12.82
C ARG A 87 -19.97 -14.00 13.49
N GLY A 88 -19.20 -13.82 14.57
CA GLY A 88 -18.50 -14.91 15.27
C GLY A 88 -17.25 -15.44 14.55
N ASN A 89 -17.00 -15.03 13.31
CA ASN A 89 -15.87 -15.46 12.48
C ASN A 89 -14.52 -15.09 13.10
N LEU A 90 -14.44 -13.96 13.79
CA LEU A 90 -13.22 -13.49 14.44
C LEU A 90 -12.75 -14.48 15.54
N SER A 91 -13.69 -15.04 16.31
CA SER A 91 -13.35 -16.01 17.35
C SER A 91 -12.80 -17.33 16.81
N HIS A 92 -13.13 -17.66 15.55
CA HIS A 92 -12.63 -18.85 14.85
C HIS A 92 -11.25 -18.62 14.22
N SER A 93 -10.94 -17.39 13.80
CA SER A 93 -9.68 -17.06 13.12
C SER A 93 -8.51 -16.72 14.06
N ILE A 94 -8.79 -16.21 15.27
CA ILE A 94 -7.76 -15.76 16.22
C ILE A 94 -6.96 -16.92 16.84
N THR A 95 -7.57 -18.09 17.08
CA THR A 95 -6.85 -19.23 17.66
C THR A 95 -7.33 -20.56 17.08
N LYS A 96 -6.37 -21.43 16.75
CA LYS A 96 -6.61 -22.84 16.39
C LYS A 96 -6.61 -23.76 17.61
N SER A 97 -6.43 -23.22 18.82
CA SER A 97 -6.42 -23.99 20.06
C SER A 97 -7.79 -24.63 20.29
N THR A 98 -7.79 -25.93 20.58
CA THR A 98 -8.97 -26.69 20.98
C THR A 98 -9.48 -26.33 22.38
N LEU A 99 -8.63 -25.70 23.18
CA LEU A 99 -8.92 -25.25 24.54
C LEU A 99 -9.01 -23.73 24.60
N LYS A 100 -10.07 -23.23 25.24
CA LYS A 100 -10.29 -21.81 25.53
C LYS A 100 -10.32 -21.60 27.04
N TYR A 101 -9.86 -20.45 27.50
CA TYR A 101 -9.92 -20.08 28.92
C TYR A 101 -10.64 -18.75 29.07
N GLN A 102 -11.50 -18.64 30.06
CA GLN A 102 -12.14 -17.38 30.44
C GLN A 102 -12.14 -17.23 31.97
N ALA A 103 -12.32 -16.00 32.46
CA ALA A 103 -12.47 -15.78 33.89
C ALA A 103 -13.76 -16.43 34.39
N SER A 104 -13.69 -17.18 35.49
CA SER A 104 -14.90 -17.74 36.09
C SER A 104 -15.67 -16.66 36.82
N LEU A 105 -16.95 -16.48 36.45
CA LEU A 105 -17.85 -15.56 37.16
C LEU A 105 -18.35 -16.16 38.49
N SER A 106 -18.38 -17.49 38.57
CA SER A 106 -18.87 -18.22 39.75
C SER A 106 -17.78 -18.41 40.81
N HIS A 107 -16.51 -18.48 40.40
CA HIS A 107 -15.37 -18.67 41.30
C HIS A 107 -14.31 -17.58 41.06
N PRO A 108 -14.44 -16.40 41.70
CA PRO A 108 -13.48 -15.31 41.54
C PRO A 108 -12.04 -15.74 41.83
N GLY A 109 -11.12 -15.39 40.94
CA GLY A 109 -9.71 -15.82 41.02
C GLY A 109 -9.40 -17.15 40.32
N PHE A 110 -10.41 -17.83 39.76
CA PHE A 110 -10.26 -19.03 38.96
C PHE A 110 -10.63 -18.79 37.49
N LEU A 111 -10.22 -19.70 36.62
CA LEU A 111 -10.51 -19.73 35.19
C LEU A 111 -11.43 -20.92 34.88
N GLU A 112 -12.27 -20.74 33.88
CA GLU A 112 -13.03 -21.79 33.21
C GLU A 112 -12.24 -22.23 31.98
N GLN A 113 -11.82 -23.49 31.97
CA GLN A 113 -11.27 -24.18 30.80
C GLN A 113 -12.43 -24.79 30.01
N ILE A 114 -12.59 -24.34 28.77
CA ILE A 114 -13.67 -24.74 27.87
C ILE A 114 -13.07 -25.59 26.75
N GLY A 115 -13.52 -26.84 26.68
CA GLY A 115 -13.18 -27.79 25.63
C GLY A 115 -13.93 -27.53 24.32
N SER A 116 -13.51 -28.21 23.25
CA SER A 116 -14.14 -28.11 21.92
C SER A 116 -15.62 -28.49 21.90
N ASN A 117 -16.05 -29.32 22.86
CA ASN A 117 -17.42 -29.83 22.97
C ASN A 117 -18.30 -28.96 23.88
N GLY A 118 -17.75 -27.88 24.45
CA GLY A 118 -18.45 -27.01 25.39
C GLY A 118 -18.33 -27.44 26.85
N ASP A 119 -17.65 -28.55 27.14
CA ASP A 119 -17.36 -28.99 28.51
C ASP A 119 -16.50 -27.94 29.22
N CYS A 120 -16.93 -27.55 30.41
CA CYS A 120 -16.33 -26.45 31.17
C CYS A 120 -15.85 -26.95 32.53
N VAL A 121 -14.55 -26.78 32.81
CA VAL A 121 -13.95 -27.14 34.10
C VAL A 121 -13.32 -25.90 34.73
N VAL A 122 -13.58 -25.70 36.03
CA VAL A 122 -13.04 -24.55 36.78
C VAL A 122 -11.71 -24.94 37.42
N GLY A 123 -10.71 -24.08 37.33
CA GLY A 123 -9.37 -24.33 37.85
C GLY A 123 -8.48 -23.09 37.80
N LYS A 124 -7.18 -23.25 38.08
CA LYS A 124 -6.20 -22.18 37.99
C LYS A 124 -4.87 -22.75 37.50
N PHE A 125 -4.01 -21.89 36.97
CA PHE A 125 -2.66 -22.32 36.63
C PHE A 125 -1.77 -22.30 37.86
N GLU A 126 -1.19 -23.45 38.19
CA GLU A 126 -0.13 -23.58 39.17
C GLU A 126 1.12 -24.10 38.47
N GLN A 127 2.24 -23.39 38.59
CA GLN A 127 3.51 -23.75 37.95
C GLN A 127 3.45 -23.99 36.42
N GLY A 128 2.45 -23.42 35.75
CA GLY A 128 2.25 -23.58 34.30
C GLY A 128 1.31 -24.72 33.91
N GLU A 129 0.82 -25.51 34.86
CA GLU A 129 -0.19 -26.55 34.64
C GLU A 129 -1.56 -26.09 35.12
N PHE A 130 -2.61 -26.43 34.37
CA PHE A 130 -3.98 -26.10 34.77
C PHE A 130 -4.49 -27.13 35.77
N VAL A 131 -4.67 -26.71 37.02
CA VAL A 131 -5.15 -27.55 38.13
C VAL A 131 -6.63 -27.26 38.37
N THR A 132 -7.46 -28.31 38.31
CA THR A 132 -8.91 -28.18 38.46
C THR A 132 -9.31 -28.06 39.93
N LEU A 133 -10.40 -27.34 40.20
CA LEU A 133 -10.94 -27.14 41.56
C LEU A 133 -11.58 -28.43 42.12
N PHE A 134 -11.98 -29.36 41.25
CA PHE A 134 -12.71 -30.59 41.60
C PHE A 134 -11.91 -31.85 41.28
N GLU A 135 -10.75 -32.03 41.92
CA GLU A 135 -10.04 -33.31 41.93
C GLU A 135 -10.14 -33.92 43.33
N GLY A 136 -11.14 -34.80 43.52
CA GLY A 136 -11.41 -35.43 44.81
C GLY A 136 -12.73 -36.22 44.87
N ALA A 137 -12.89 -37.25 44.05
CA ALA A 137 -13.84 -38.35 44.28
C ALA A 137 -13.52 -39.56 43.40
N SER A 138 -12.61 -40.43 43.88
CA SER A 138 -12.74 -41.90 44.00
C SER A 138 -11.37 -42.54 44.19
#